data_AF-A0A9X7PHY2-F1
#
_entry.id   AF-A0A9X7PHY2-F1
#
_cell.length_a   1.000
_cell.length_b   1.000
_cell.length_c   1.000
_cell.angle_alpha   90.00
_cell.angle_beta   90.00
_cell.angle_gamma   90.00
#
_symmetry.space_group_name_H-M   'P 1'
#
loop_
_entity.id
_entity.type
_entity.pdbx_description
1 polymer ?
#
loop_
_entity_poly.entity_id
_entity_poly.type
_entity_poly.pdbx_seq_one_letter_code
_entity_poly.pdbx_strand_id
1 'polypeptide(L)'
;MPFLLRIAADPSAHHRASTLRLAAAAARREHWGYGTRDTFLKVAAQEWLCDCGGYAMNWSIEASRNAVAADAGLLLPLLHDPDPEVRASACYALATASGEARRITEALHARLAIERIPGVRASLVLAAAELAREHADPHAASWARALCADPEQPADVRVPAALAWLCLVDDPVPDDLHRTLDALVTDDLAGVLDDVPWIAHVDENGLTRTLDQMLNNAEPGVPWVDPWD
;
A
#
# COMPACT_ATOMS: atom_id res chain seq x y z
N MET A 1 0.64 -5.60 18.84
CA MET A 1 0.58 -4.39 18.00
C MET A 1 1.33 -3.19 18.58
N PRO A 2 0.91 -2.51 19.66
CA PRO A 2 1.60 -1.29 20.13
C PRO A 2 3.10 -1.46 20.44
N PHE A 3 3.51 -2.64 20.93
CA PHE A 3 4.91 -2.91 21.23
C PHE A 3 5.78 -3.02 19.96
N LEU A 4 5.24 -3.52 18.84
CA LEU A 4 5.98 -3.62 17.57
C LEU A 4 6.28 -2.23 17.01
N LEU A 5 5.31 -1.32 17.07
CA LEU A 5 5.48 0.06 16.60
C LEU A 5 6.56 0.79 17.42
N ARG A 6 6.62 0.54 18.73
CA ARG A 6 7.65 1.11 19.61
C ARG A 6 9.04 0.52 19.36
N ILE A 7 9.15 -0.80 19.13
CA ILE A 7 10.42 -1.44 18.75
C ILE A 7 10.92 -0.86 17.42
N ALA A 8 10.03 -0.72 16.43
CA ALA A 8 10.39 -0.11 15.15
C ALA A 8 10.80 1.37 15.28
N ALA A 9 10.18 2.11 16.20
CA ALA A 9 10.50 3.52 16.44
C ALA A 9 11.84 3.71 17.17
N ASP A 10 12.35 2.70 17.89
CA ASP A 10 13.65 2.75 18.56
C ASP A 10 14.80 2.69 17.53
N PRO A 11 15.64 3.74 17.40
CA PRO A 11 16.76 3.75 16.46
C PRO A 11 17.82 2.67 16.73
N SER A 12 17.86 2.12 17.95
CA SER A 12 18.81 1.07 18.35
C SER A 12 18.31 -0.34 18.03
N ALA A 13 17.03 -0.50 17.69
CA ALA A 13 16.48 -1.80 17.36
C ALA A 13 16.99 -2.31 16.02
N HIS A 14 17.20 -3.62 15.93
CA HIS A 14 17.48 -4.31 14.67
C HIS A 14 16.17 -4.65 13.94
N HIS A 15 16.24 -4.81 12.61
CA HIS A 15 15.10 -5.23 11.78
C HIS A 15 13.86 -4.33 11.89
N ARG A 16 14.06 -3.02 12.02
CA ARG A 16 12.99 -2.02 12.18
C ARG A 16 12.00 -2.05 11.00
N ALA A 17 12.51 -2.14 9.78
CA ALA A 17 11.69 -2.26 8.58
C ALA A 17 10.82 -3.53 8.57
N SER A 18 11.41 -4.70 8.88
CA SER A 18 10.66 -5.95 8.99
C SER A 18 9.61 -5.90 10.12
N THR A 19 9.93 -5.23 11.23
CA THR A 19 8.99 -5.04 12.35
C THR A 19 7.80 -4.16 11.95
N LEU A 20 8.03 -3.11 11.16
CA LEU A 20 6.97 -2.27 10.58
C LEU A 20 6.09 -3.06 9.61
N ARG A 21 6.71 -3.87 8.74
CA ARG A 21 5.97 -4.74 7.81
C ARG A 21 5.10 -5.76 8.54
N LEU A 22 5.62 -6.37 9.60
CA LEU A 22 4.86 -7.28 10.46
C LEU A 22 3.68 -6.58 11.15
N ALA A 23 3.90 -5.37 11.67
CA ALA A 23 2.84 -4.57 12.26
C ALA A 23 1.76 -4.21 11.23
N ALA A 24 2.15 -3.82 10.02
CA ALA A 24 1.23 -3.53 8.93
C ALA A 24 0.43 -4.76 8.49
N ALA A 25 1.08 -5.93 8.39
CA ALA A 25 0.42 -7.19 8.03
C ALA A 25 -0.70 -7.55 9.01
N ALA A 26 -0.49 -7.34 10.32
CA ALA A 26 -1.53 -7.55 11.34
C ALA A 26 -2.67 -6.53 11.29
N ALA A 27 -2.50 -5.41 10.56
CA ALA A 27 -3.50 -4.36 10.37
C ALA A 27 -4.19 -4.45 9.00
N ARG A 28 -3.94 -5.51 8.22
CA ARG A 28 -4.49 -5.75 6.88
C ARG A 28 -5.23 -7.09 6.83
N ARG A 29 -6.13 -7.26 5.86
CA ARG A 29 -6.64 -8.57 5.45
C ARG A 29 -5.48 -9.40 4.89
N GLU A 30 -5.52 -10.73 4.99
CA GLU A 30 -4.56 -11.56 4.25
C GLU A 30 -4.71 -11.27 2.74
N HIS A 31 -3.64 -10.73 2.15
CA HIS A 31 -3.60 -10.21 0.78
C HIS A 31 -3.06 -11.22 -0.26
N TRP A 32 -2.75 -12.46 0.15
CA TRP A 32 -2.13 -13.45 -0.74
C TRP A 32 -3.00 -13.71 -1.97
N GLY A 33 -2.48 -13.42 -3.16
CA GLY A 33 -3.12 -13.68 -4.45
C GLY A 33 -4.09 -12.60 -4.94
N TYR A 34 -4.36 -11.55 -4.16
CA TYR A 34 -5.39 -10.53 -4.45
C TYR A 34 -4.79 -9.17 -4.84
N GLY A 35 -4.25 -9.06 -6.06
CA GLY A 35 -3.75 -7.82 -6.68
C GLY A 35 -4.73 -7.15 -7.64
N THR A 36 -6.04 -7.43 -7.52
CA THR A 36 -7.06 -6.83 -8.38
C THR A 36 -7.36 -5.39 -7.96
N ARG A 37 -8.04 -4.63 -8.85
CA ARG A 37 -8.48 -3.24 -8.56
C ARG A 37 -9.28 -3.11 -7.27
N ASP A 38 -10.07 -4.13 -6.93
CA ASP A 38 -10.93 -4.12 -5.74
C ASP A 38 -10.18 -4.41 -4.45
N THR A 39 -9.02 -5.07 -4.54
CA THR A 39 -8.36 -5.69 -3.39
C THR A 39 -6.99 -5.10 -3.07
N PHE A 40 -6.26 -4.60 -4.07
CA PHE A 40 -4.86 -4.16 -3.93
C PHE A 40 -4.64 -3.06 -2.88
N LEU A 41 -5.54 -2.07 -2.80
CA LEU A 41 -5.48 -0.98 -1.81
C LEU A 41 -6.50 -1.11 -0.68
N LYS A 42 -7.11 -2.27 -0.47
CA LYS A 42 -8.19 -2.44 0.52
C LYS A 42 -7.66 -3.07 1.80
N VAL A 43 -7.73 -2.34 2.92
CA VAL A 43 -7.11 -2.75 4.18
C VAL A 43 -7.99 -3.73 4.96
N ALA A 44 -9.32 -3.57 4.91
CA ALA A 44 -10.26 -4.44 5.61
C ALA A 44 -11.50 -4.75 4.76
N ALA A 45 -12.05 -5.96 4.94
CA ALA A 45 -13.39 -6.28 4.46
C ALA A 45 -14.43 -5.69 5.45
N GLN A 46 -15.46 -5.03 4.92
CA GLN A 46 -16.68 -4.72 5.69
C GLN A 46 -17.57 -5.97 5.87
N GLU A 47 -16.96 -7.15 5.98
CA GLU A 47 -17.67 -8.39 6.25
C GLU A 47 -17.94 -8.44 7.75
N TRP A 48 -19.19 -8.19 8.13
CA TRP A 48 -19.71 -8.38 9.48
C TRP A 48 -19.91 -9.88 9.78
N LEU A 49 -18.89 -10.69 9.50
CA LEU A 49 -18.87 -12.08 9.89
C LEU A 49 -18.53 -12.11 11.37
N CYS A 50 -19.43 -12.64 12.18
CA CYS A 50 -19.13 -12.90 13.58
C CYS A 50 -18.58 -14.31 13.72
N ASP A 51 -17.55 -14.49 14.54
CA ASP A 51 -17.12 -15.81 14.98
C ASP A 51 -18.20 -16.47 15.85
N CYS A 52 -17.97 -17.74 16.24
CA CYS A 52 -18.87 -18.50 17.09
C CYS A 52 -19.14 -17.84 18.46
N GLY A 53 -18.29 -16.88 18.87
CA GLY A 53 -18.41 -16.10 20.10
C GLY A 53 -19.13 -14.76 19.93
N GLY A 54 -19.56 -14.41 18.72
CA GLY A 54 -20.25 -13.14 18.42
C GLY A 54 -19.30 -11.95 18.20
N TYR A 55 -17.99 -12.17 18.13
CA TYR A 55 -17.02 -11.13 17.81
C TYR A 55 -16.89 -10.98 16.30
N ALA A 56 -16.82 -9.74 15.81
CA ALA A 56 -16.51 -9.52 14.40
C ALA A 56 -15.15 -10.14 14.07
N MET A 57 -15.09 -10.98 13.03
CA MET A 57 -13.89 -11.68 12.59
C MET A 57 -12.77 -10.72 12.18
N ASN A 58 -13.08 -9.45 11.90
CA ASN A 58 -12.12 -8.38 11.62
C ASN A 58 -11.68 -7.56 12.85
N TRP A 59 -12.11 -7.91 14.06
CA TRP A 59 -11.83 -7.12 15.27
C TRP A 59 -10.33 -6.97 15.54
N SER A 60 -9.53 -8.02 15.30
CA SER A 60 -8.08 -7.97 15.44
C SER A 60 -7.44 -6.98 14.45
N ILE A 61 -7.89 -6.98 13.20
CA ILE A 61 -7.45 -6.03 12.16
C ILE A 61 -7.80 -4.61 12.60
N GLU A 62 -9.04 -4.36 13.00
CA GLU A 62 -9.47 -3.03 13.41
C GLU A 62 -8.74 -2.54 14.68
N ALA A 63 -8.50 -3.43 15.65
CA ALA A 63 -7.67 -3.11 16.82
C ALA A 63 -6.23 -2.75 16.42
N SER A 64 -5.64 -3.47 15.46
CA SER A 64 -4.32 -3.17 14.91
C SER A 64 -4.27 -1.81 14.22
N ARG A 65 -5.27 -1.48 13.38
CA ARG A 65 -5.39 -0.18 12.70
C ARG A 65 -5.54 0.98 13.67
N ASN A 66 -6.35 0.78 14.72
CA ASN A 66 -6.52 1.75 15.80
C ASN A 66 -5.21 1.97 16.57
N ALA A 67 -4.41 0.92 16.77
CA ALA A 67 -3.08 1.05 17.37
C ALA A 67 -2.12 1.87 16.48
N VAL A 68 -2.14 1.65 15.16
CA VAL A 68 -1.37 2.46 14.20
C VAL A 68 -1.79 3.93 14.26
N ALA A 69 -3.10 4.21 14.27
CA ALA A 69 -3.61 5.58 14.38
C ALA A 69 -3.19 6.24 15.70
N ALA A 70 -3.30 5.53 16.83
CA ALA A 70 -2.91 6.03 18.15
C ALA A 70 -1.40 6.32 18.24
N ASP A 71 -0.56 5.49 17.61
CA ASP A 71 0.89 5.65 17.58
C ASP A 71 1.39 6.38 16.31
N ALA A 72 0.51 7.04 15.54
CA ALA A 72 0.90 7.75 14.31
C ALA A 72 1.99 8.81 14.58
N GLY A 73 1.97 9.44 15.76
CA GLY A 73 3.01 10.38 16.20
C GLY A 73 4.42 9.76 16.30
N LEU A 74 4.52 8.45 16.55
CA LEU A 74 5.80 7.72 16.57
C LEU A 74 6.25 7.29 15.16
N LEU A 75 5.29 7.04 14.26
CA LEU A 75 5.55 6.56 12.91
C LEU A 75 5.87 7.69 11.92
N LEU A 76 5.24 8.86 12.08
CA LEU A 76 5.46 10.00 11.18
C LEU A 76 6.93 10.43 11.07
N PRO A 77 7.74 10.49 12.16
CA PRO A 77 9.17 10.78 12.05
C PRO A 77 9.94 9.75 11.21
N LEU A 78 9.47 8.49 11.13
CA LEU A 78 10.11 7.42 10.36
C LEU A 78 10.04 7.65 8.86
N LEU A 79 9.16 8.54 8.38
CA LEU A 79 9.17 9.01 6.98
C LEU A 79 10.46 9.79 6.64
N HIS A 80 11.24 10.19 7.65
CA HIS A 80 12.54 10.87 7.50
C HIS A 80 13.72 10.02 7.96
N ASP A 81 13.52 8.72 8.20
CA ASP A 81 14.58 7.82 8.60
C ASP A 81 15.69 7.77 7.52
N PRO A 82 16.99 7.72 7.89
CA PRO A 82 18.06 7.58 6.91
C PRO A 82 17.92 6.31 6.06
N ASP A 83 17.39 5.22 6.64
CA ASP A 83 17.20 3.95 5.95
C ASP A 83 15.97 3.99 5.03
N PRO A 84 16.12 3.84 3.70
CA PRO A 84 14.99 3.82 2.77
C PRO A 84 14.02 2.67 3.02
N GLU A 85 14.47 1.52 3.52
CA GLU A 85 13.59 0.38 3.80
C GLU A 85 12.65 0.69 4.99
N VAL A 86 13.18 1.38 6.01
CA VAL A 86 12.38 1.89 7.13
C VAL A 86 11.36 2.92 6.63
N ARG A 87 11.75 3.84 5.74
CA ARG A 87 10.82 4.82 5.17
C ARG A 87 9.67 4.17 4.40
N ALA A 88 9.98 3.22 3.51
CA ALA A 88 8.98 2.47 2.74
C ALA A 88 8.04 1.67 3.66
N SER A 89 8.61 0.99 4.66
CA SER A 89 7.83 0.20 5.63
C SER A 89 6.98 1.10 6.55
N ALA A 90 7.43 2.31 6.87
CA ALA A 90 6.65 3.29 7.61
C ALA A 90 5.46 3.79 6.80
N CYS A 91 5.63 4.04 5.50
CA CYS A 91 4.51 4.34 4.59
C CYS A 91 3.47 3.22 4.61
N TYR A 92 3.94 1.97 4.48
CA TYR A 92 3.09 0.78 4.46
C TYR A 92 2.30 0.57 5.76
N ALA A 93 2.94 0.83 6.91
CA ALA A 93 2.27 0.78 8.22
C ALA A 93 1.26 1.92 8.38
N LEU A 94 1.67 3.16 8.12
CA LEU A 94 0.82 4.36 8.24
C LEU A 94 -0.43 4.29 7.36
N ALA A 95 -0.33 3.65 6.19
CA ALA A 95 -1.46 3.49 5.26
C ALA A 95 -2.65 2.73 5.87
N THR A 96 -2.38 1.86 6.86
CA THR A 96 -3.41 1.04 7.53
C THR A 96 -4.19 1.79 8.61
N ALA A 97 -3.76 2.99 9.00
CA ALA A 97 -4.36 3.73 10.11
C ALA A 97 -5.87 3.94 9.91
N SER A 98 -6.66 3.66 10.95
CA SER A 98 -8.12 3.91 10.97
C SER A 98 -8.48 5.38 11.26
N GLY A 99 -7.49 6.23 11.52
CA GLY A 99 -7.64 7.63 11.90
C GLY A 99 -6.40 8.45 11.57
N GLU A 100 -6.43 9.75 11.87
CA GLU A 100 -5.36 10.71 11.52
C GLU A 100 -5.10 10.86 10.01
N ALA A 101 -5.98 10.36 9.14
CA ALA A 101 -5.77 10.28 7.69
C ALA A 101 -5.27 11.59 7.07
N ARG A 102 -5.92 12.72 7.37
CA ARG A 102 -5.49 14.03 6.86
C ARG A 102 -4.04 14.34 7.21
N ARG A 103 -3.66 14.16 8.48
CA ARG A 103 -2.31 14.44 8.98
C ARG A 103 -1.27 13.50 8.36
N ILE A 104 -1.62 12.23 8.20
CA ILE A 104 -0.75 11.24 7.59
C ILE A 104 -0.56 11.56 6.10
N THR A 105 -1.64 11.80 5.35
CA THR A 105 -1.60 12.18 3.92
C THR A 105 -0.79 13.45 3.70
N GLU A 106 -0.96 14.48 4.53
CA GLU A 106 -0.13 15.70 4.47
C GLU A 106 1.37 15.41 4.63
N ALA A 107 1.73 14.54 5.57
CA ALA A 107 3.13 14.14 5.77
C ALA A 107 3.68 13.28 4.61
N LEU A 108 2.87 12.38 4.05
CA LEU A 108 3.23 11.58 2.87
C LEU A 108 3.48 12.48 1.65
N HIS A 109 2.59 13.45 1.38
CA HIS A 109 2.78 14.42 0.30
C HIS A 109 4.01 15.31 0.52
N ALA A 110 4.22 15.81 1.73
CA ALA A 110 5.39 16.60 2.07
C ALA A 110 6.70 15.80 1.86
N ARG A 111 6.70 14.51 2.22
CA ARG A 111 7.85 13.63 1.99
C ARG A 111 8.05 13.31 0.51
N LEU A 112 6.98 13.05 -0.24
CA LEU A 112 7.01 12.75 -1.67
C LEU A 112 7.68 13.87 -2.48
N ALA A 113 7.42 15.14 -2.12
CA ALA A 113 7.99 16.31 -2.78
C ALA A 113 9.53 16.38 -2.72
N ILE A 114 10.18 15.68 -1.79
CA ILE A 114 11.64 15.74 -1.59
C ILE A 114 12.34 14.37 -1.69
N GLU A 115 11.58 13.27 -1.80
CA GLU A 115 12.13 11.92 -1.83
C GLU A 115 12.82 11.62 -3.17
N ARG A 116 13.98 10.96 -3.09
CA ARG A 116 14.81 10.64 -4.25
C ARG A 116 14.90 9.15 -4.54
N ILE A 117 14.60 8.30 -3.56
CA ILE A 117 14.69 6.85 -3.68
C ILE A 117 13.42 6.31 -4.35
N PRO A 118 13.53 5.63 -5.51
CA PRO A 118 12.37 5.24 -6.29
C PRO A 118 11.34 4.37 -5.57
N GLY A 119 11.77 3.30 -4.90
CA GLY A 119 10.85 2.43 -4.13
C GLY A 119 10.13 3.16 -3.00
N VAL A 120 10.75 4.20 -2.42
CA VAL A 120 10.10 5.02 -1.39
C VAL A 120 9.08 5.99 -2.01
N ARG A 121 9.36 6.59 -3.17
CA ARG A 121 8.36 7.40 -3.90
C ARG A 121 7.13 6.57 -4.25
N ALA A 122 7.32 5.36 -4.74
CA ALA A 122 6.23 4.44 -5.01
C ALA A 122 5.41 4.11 -3.75
N SER A 123 6.09 3.81 -2.64
CA SER A 123 5.46 3.53 -1.35
C SER A 123 4.65 4.72 -0.82
N LEU A 124 5.13 5.96 -1.01
CA LEU A 124 4.42 7.18 -0.61
C LEU A 124 3.13 7.38 -1.41
N VAL A 125 3.19 7.16 -2.72
CA VAL A 125 2.02 7.27 -3.61
C VAL A 125 0.95 6.24 -3.24
N LEU A 126 1.35 4.97 -3.09
CA LEU A 126 0.43 3.89 -2.74
C LEU A 126 -0.16 4.06 -1.34
N ALA A 127 0.64 4.50 -0.35
CA ALA A 127 0.15 4.80 0.99
C ALA A 127 -0.92 5.90 1.01
N ALA A 128 -0.69 6.99 0.27
CA ALA A 128 -1.63 8.09 0.19
C ALA A 128 -2.93 7.64 -0.50
N ALA A 129 -2.83 6.87 -1.59
CA ALA A 129 -3.99 6.32 -2.30
C ALA A 129 -4.80 5.34 -1.43
N GLU A 130 -4.13 4.47 -0.68
CA GLU A 130 -4.79 3.53 0.25
C GLU A 130 -5.55 4.27 1.35
N LEU A 131 -4.93 5.24 2.02
CA LEU A 131 -5.60 6.06 3.03
C LEU A 131 -6.80 6.81 2.45
N ALA A 132 -6.63 7.35 1.25
CA ALA A 132 -7.66 8.10 0.57
C ALA A 132 -8.86 7.20 0.18
N ARG A 133 -8.59 5.96 -0.25
CA ARG A 133 -9.62 4.94 -0.50
C ARG A 133 -10.36 4.58 0.79
N GLU A 134 -9.64 4.28 1.86
CA GLU A 134 -10.22 3.86 3.15
C GLU A 134 -11.08 4.96 3.79
N HIS A 135 -10.75 6.23 3.55
CA HIS A 135 -11.48 7.38 4.09
C HIS A 135 -12.41 8.06 3.06
N ALA A 136 -12.64 7.42 1.90
CA ALA A 136 -13.50 7.89 0.83
C ALA A 136 -13.22 9.35 0.40
N ASP A 137 -11.95 9.71 0.25
CA ASP A 137 -11.55 11.03 -0.23
C ASP A 137 -11.93 11.21 -1.71
N PRO A 138 -12.83 12.15 -2.05
CA PRO A 138 -13.30 12.36 -3.42
C PRO A 138 -12.21 12.89 -4.37
N HIS A 139 -11.09 13.40 -3.86
CA HIS A 139 -10.03 13.98 -4.69
C HIS A 139 -8.94 12.97 -5.08
N ALA A 140 -8.93 11.80 -4.44
CA ALA A 140 -7.88 10.78 -4.58
C ALA A 140 -7.65 10.36 -6.03
N ALA A 141 -8.73 10.01 -6.74
CA ALA A 141 -8.65 9.56 -8.13
C ALA A 141 -8.09 10.64 -9.05
N SER A 142 -8.51 11.90 -8.87
CA SER A 142 -8.03 13.03 -9.67
C SER A 142 -6.55 13.33 -9.43
N TRP A 143 -6.10 13.22 -8.18
CA TRP A 143 -4.69 13.38 -7.80
C TRP A 143 -3.82 12.27 -8.40
N ALA A 144 -4.22 11.01 -8.25
CA ALA A 144 -3.51 9.87 -8.82
C ALA A 144 -3.44 9.95 -10.35
N ARG A 145 -4.54 10.35 -11.01
CA ARG A 145 -4.56 10.55 -12.47
C ARG A 145 -3.62 11.66 -12.92
N ALA A 146 -3.57 12.78 -12.18
CA ALA A 146 -2.68 13.90 -12.48
C ALA A 146 -1.20 13.48 -12.38
N LEU A 147 -0.82 12.77 -11.32
CA LEU A 147 0.54 12.25 -11.16
C LEU A 147 0.94 11.28 -12.29
N CYS A 148 0.03 10.39 -12.70
CA CYS A 148 0.28 9.47 -13.80
C CYS A 148 0.46 10.20 -15.15
N ALA A 149 -0.35 11.23 -15.40
CA ALA A 149 -0.38 11.97 -16.66
C ALA A 149 0.79 12.97 -16.82
N ASP A 150 1.35 13.47 -15.72
CA ASP A 150 2.44 14.45 -15.73
C ASP A 150 3.75 13.82 -16.23
N PRO A 151 4.28 14.22 -17.41
CA PRO A 151 5.50 13.65 -17.96
C PRO A 151 6.76 14.08 -17.20
N GLU A 152 6.69 15.14 -16.39
CA GLU A 152 7.80 15.59 -15.54
C GLU A 152 7.99 14.70 -14.31
N GLN A 153 6.97 13.90 -13.96
CA GLN A 153 7.09 12.92 -12.88
C GLN A 153 7.95 11.73 -13.32
N PRO A 154 8.80 11.21 -12.43
CA PRO A 154 9.59 10.03 -12.75
C PRO A 154 8.70 8.78 -12.83
N ALA A 155 9.16 7.76 -13.56
CA ALA A 155 8.36 6.56 -13.83
C ALA A 155 7.90 5.83 -12.55
N ASP A 156 8.73 5.84 -11.50
CA ASP A 156 8.43 5.27 -10.18
C ASP A 156 7.46 6.09 -9.33
N VAL A 157 6.97 7.23 -9.83
CA VAL A 157 5.77 7.93 -9.32
C VAL A 157 4.58 7.64 -10.23
N ARG A 158 4.79 7.68 -11.55
CA ARG A 158 3.72 7.54 -12.55
C ARG A 158 3.09 6.15 -12.57
N VAL A 159 3.89 5.09 -12.47
CA VAL A 159 3.41 3.70 -12.42
C VAL A 159 2.56 3.44 -11.17
N PRO A 160 3.03 3.70 -9.93
CA PRO A 160 2.19 3.51 -8.75
C PRO A 160 0.98 4.45 -8.72
N ALA A 161 1.06 5.65 -9.31
CA ALA A 161 -0.09 6.54 -9.47
C ALA A 161 -1.15 5.96 -10.43
N ALA A 162 -0.73 5.26 -11.48
CA ALA A 162 -1.65 4.52 -12.36
C ALA A 162 -2.33 3.36 -11.62
N LEU A 163 -1.56 2.55 -10.87
CA LEU A 163 -2.12 1.46 -10.06
C LEU A 163 -3.13 2.00 -9.03
N ALA A 164 -2.76 3.09 -8.34
CA ALA A 164 -3.63 3.78 -7.41
C ALA A 164 -4.91 4.28 -8.08
N TRP A 165 -4.81 4.95 -9.22
CA TRP A 165 -5.96 5.44 -9.97
C TRP A 165 -6.91 4.29 -10.36
N LEU A 166 -6.39 3.18 -10.88
CA LEU A 166 -7.17 1.99 -11.23
C LEU A 166 -7.89 1.36 -10.03
N CYS A 167 -7.35 1.52 -8.83
CA CYS A 167 -7.98 1.07 -7.60
C CYS A 167 -8.99 2.08 -7.03
N LEU A 168 -9.08 3.29 -7.57
CA LEU A 168 -9.95 4.36 -7.06
C LEU A 168 -11.16 4.63 -7.98
N VAL A 169 -11.23 3.99 -9.14
CA VAL A 169 -12.31 4.15 -10.13
C VAL A 169 -12.79 2.80 -10.62
N ASP A 170 -14.07 2.73 -10.99
CA ASP A 170 -14.69 1.55 -11.60
C ASP A 170 -14.70 1.61 -13.14
N ASP A 171 -14.15 2.69 -13.70
CA ASP A 171 -14.11 2.90 -15.15
C ASP A 171 -13.25 1.84 -15.87
N PRO A 172 -13.60 1.51 -17.14
CA PRO A 172 -12.79 0.61 -17.95
C PRO A 172 -11.36 1.16 -18.12
N VAL A 173 -10.39 0.25 -18.31
CA VAL A 173 -9.01 0.64 -18.55
C VAL A 173 -8.92 1.45 -19.84
N PRO A 174 -8.31 2.64 -19.83
CA PRO A 174 -8.04 3.37 -21.06
C PRO A 174 -6.92 2.70 -21.87
N ASP A 175 -7.09 2.55 -23.19
CA ASP A 175 -6.08 1.94 -24.08
C ASP A 175 -4.73 2.69 -24.08
N ASP A 176 -4.76 4.00 -23.86
CA ASP A 176 -3.55 4.81 -23.71
C ASP A 176 -2.77 4.48 -22.43
N LEU A 177 -3.45 4.00 -21.39
CA LEU A 177 -2.80 3.62 -20.14
C LEU A 177 -1.95 2.36 -20.32
N HIS A 178 -2.43 1.36 -21.05
CA HIS A 178 -1.65 0.14 -21.36
C HIS A 178 -0.31 0.51 -22.02
N ARG A 179 -0.38 1.29 -23.12
CA ARG A 179 0.82 1.73 -23.84
C ARG A 179 1.76 2.58 -22.98
N THR A 180 1.20 3.39 -22.08
CA THR A 180 1.99 4.21 -21.17
C THR A 180 2.74 3.35 -20.16
N LEU A 181 2.07 2.35 -19.57
CA LEU A 181 2.69 1.44 -18.62
C LEU A 181 3.76 0.57 -19.30
N ASP A 182 3.48 0.03 -20.48
CA ASP A 182 4.47 -0.73 -21.26
C ASP A 182 5.74 0.07 -21.57
N ALA A 183 5.59 1.39 -21.79
CA ALA A 183 6.73 2.28 -22.06
C ALA A 183 7.50 2.69 -20.80
N LEU A 184 6.85 2.71 -19.63
CA LEU A 184 7.44 3.15 -18.36
C LEU A 184 8.08 2.01 -17.58
N VAL A 185 7.51 0.81 -17.65
CA VAL A 185 7.94 -0.36 -16.88
C VAL A 185 9.10 -1.04 -17.60
N THR A 186 10.31 -0.59 -17.26
CA THR A 186 11.57 -1.25 -17.61
C THR A 186 11.90 -2.34 -16.60
N ASP A 187 12.78 -3.28 -16.96
CA ASP A 187 13.23 -4.36 -16.04
C ASP A 187 13.83 -3.80 -14.74
N ASP A 188 14.61 -2.72 -14.83
CA ASP A 188 15.19 -2.05 -13.66
C ASP A 188 14.12 -1.45 -12.75
N LEU A 189 13.11 -0.80 -13.33
CA LEU A 189 11.99 -0.26 -12.55
C LEU A 189 11.13 -1.37 -11.94
N ALA A 190 10.89 -2.45 -12.70
CA ALA A 190 10.15 -3.60 -12.23
C ALA A 190 10.83 -4.21 -11.00
N GLY A 191 12.14 -4.47 -11.06
CA GLY A 191 12.88 -5.01 -9.92
C GLY A 191 12.84 -4.11 -8.68
N VAL A 192 12.84 -2.79 -8.85
CA VAL A 192 12.65 -1.84 -7.73
C VAL A 192 11.23 -1.90 -7.16
N LEU A 193 10.23 -1.98 -8.03
CA LEU A 193 8.82 -1.98 -7.62
C LEU A 193 8.40 -3.35 -7.05
N ASP A 194 9.06 -4.43 -7.42
CA ASP A 194 8.86 -5.76 -6.83
C ASP A 194 9.12 -5.76 -5.30
N ASP A 195 10.08 -4.96 -4.85
CA ASP A 195 10.40 -4.79 -3.42
C ASP A 195 9.44 -3.85 -2.67
N VAL A 196 8.56 -3.14 -3.38
CA VAL A 196 7.59 -2.24 -2.73
C VAL A 196 6.57 -3.07 -1.96
N PRO A 197 6.27 -2.75 -0.68
CA PRO A 197 5.47 -3.62 0.18
C PRO A 197 4.11 -4.03 -0.38
N TRP A 198 3.44 -3.19 -1.15
CA TRP A 198 2.16 -3.57 -1.78
C TRP A 198 2.31 -4.65 -2.84
N ILE A 199 3.41 -4.63 -3.60
CA ILE A 199 3.64 -5.52 -4.75
C ILE A 199 4.27 -6.83 -4.26
N ALA A 200 5.24 -6.74 -3.34
CA ALA A 200 5.93 -7.89 -2.75
C ALA A 200 4.99 -8.90 -2.06
N HIS A 201 3.77 -8.50 -1.67
CA HIS A 201 2.80 -9.34 -0.97
C HIS A 201 1.63 -9.81 -1.85
N VAL A 202 1.58 -9.43 -3.13
CA VAL A 202 0.52 -9.89 -4.06
C VAL A 202 0.79 -11.31 -4.54
N ASP A 203 2.00 -11.59 -5.03
CA ASP A 203 2.42 -12.89 -5.56
C ASP A 203 3.96 -12.97 -5.69
N GLU A 204 4.48 -14.18 -5.86
CA GLU A 204 5.91 -14.51 -6.13
C GLU A 204 6.44 -13.87 -7.43
N ASN A 205 5.54 -13.36 -8.29
CA ASN A 205 5.82 -12.81 -9.61
C ASN A 205 5.75 -11.25 -9.69
N GLY A 206 5.67 -10.56 -8.55
CA GLY A 206 5.92 -9.11 -8.43
C GLY A 206 4.98 -8.19 -9.25
N LEU A 207 5.55 -7.13 -9.82
CA LEU A 207 4.86 -6.06 -10.54
C LEU A 207 4.18 -6.55 -11.81
N THR A 208 4.83 -7.42 -12.57
CA THR A 208 4.29 -7.95 -13.84
C THR A 208 2.94 -8.62 -13.61
N ARG A 209 2.85 -9.47 -12.57
CA ARG A 209 1.59 -10.13 -12.22
C ARG A 209 0.55 -9.16 -11.70
N THR A 210 0.96 -8.18 -10.90
CA THR A 210 0.07 -7.12 -10.42
C THR A 210 -0.56 -6.35 -11.58
N LEU A 211 0.23 -5.97 -12.59
CA LEU A 211 -0.24 -5.30 -13.79
C LEU A 211 -1.22 -6.17 -14.58
N ASP A 212 -0.92 -7.45 -14.75
CA ASP A 212 -1.80 -8.40 -15.45
C ASP A 212 -3.17 -8.53 -14.76
N GLN A 213 -3.19 -8.62 -13.42
CA GLN A 213 -4.43 -8.66 -12.64
C GLN A 213 -5.21 -7.34 -12.71
N MET A 214 -4.53 -6.18 -12.71
CA MET A 214 -5.18 -4.87 -12.76
C MET A 214 -5.69 -4.45 -14.14
N LEU A 215 -4.98 -4.84 -15.20
CA LEU A 215 -5.24 -4.40 -16.57
C LEU A 215 -6.07 -5.43 -17.34
N ASN A 216 -5.77 -6.72 -17.18
CA ASN A 216 -6.36 -7.78 -17.99
C ASN A 216 -7.39 -8.62 -17.22
N ASN A 217 -7.66 -8.28 -15.95
CA ASN A 217 -8.49 -9.08 -15.04
C ASN A 217 -8.03 -10.54 -14.97
N ALA A 218 -6.71 -10.77 -15.00
CA ALA A 218 -6.16 -12.09 -14.83
C ALA A 218 -6.62 -12.70 -13.50
N GLU A 219 -6.84 -14.02 -13.48
CA GLU A 219 -7.29 -14.70 -12.27
C GLU A 219 -6.31 -14.45 -11.10
N PRO A 220 -6.80 -14.34 -9.85
CA PRO A 220 -5.96 -14.30 -8.65
C PRO A 220 -4.90 -15.39 -8.66
N GLY A 221 -3.76 -15.15 -8.01
CA GLY A 221 -2.79 -16.22 -7.72
C GLY A 221 -3.47 -17.35 -6.95
N VAL A 222 -2.93 -18.58 -7.04
CA VAL A 222 -3.57 -19.83 -6.57
C VAL A 222 -4.34 -19.58 -5.27
N PRO A 223 -5.67 -19.78 -5.23
CA PRO A 223 -6.42 -19.63 -4.00
C PRO A 223 -5.81 -20.56 -2.97
N TRP A 224 -5.53 -20.05 -1.78
CA TRP A 224 -5.17 -20.90 -0.66
C TRP A 224 -6.30 -21.92 -0.47
N VAL A 225 -6.08 -23.14 -0.97
CA VAL A 225 -6.94 -24.27 -0.67
C VAL A 225 -6.66 -24.56 0.78
N ASP A 226 -7.65 -24.37 1.65
CA ASP A 226 -7.53 -24.79 3.03
C ASP A 226 -7.15 -26.27 3.02
N PRO A 227 -5.98 -26.67 3.56
CA PRO A 227 -5.61 -28.08 3.63
C PRO A 227 -6.57 -28.90 4.51
N TRP A 228 -7.56 -28.26 5.13
CA TRP A 228 -8.61 -28.85 5.95
C TRP A 228 -10.02 -28.83 5.32
N ASP A 229 -10.18 -28.38 4.07
CA ASP A 229 -11.42 -28.54 3.29
C ASP A 229 -11.55 -29.94 2.63
#